data_AF-X1F4R7-F1
#
_entry.id   AF-X1F4R7-F1
#
_cell.length_a   1.000
_cell.length_b   1.000
_cell.length_c   1.000
_cell.angle_alpha   90.00
_cell.angle_beta   90.00
_cell.angle_gamma   90.00
#
_symmetry.space_group_name_H-M   'P 1'
#
loop_
_entity.id
_entity.type
_entity.pdbx_description
1 polymer ?
#
loop_
_entity_poly.entity_id
_entity_poly.type
_entity_poly.pdbx_seq_one_letter_code
_entity_poly.pdbx_strand_id
1 'polypeptide(L)'
;MNQRHLSEITRRDFLKGAALVSTGMVFITETSFAASKRKQKPNILYLMTDQQRGDCLGCAGNKVIKTPHLDSIAKDGVVFSNAYSSTPSCTPARSALLTGLSPWHHGMIGYGRVADKYPFELPQALGNAGYYLFGIG
;
A
#
# COMPACT_ATOMS: atom_id res chain seq x y z
N MET A 1 5.80 -64.77 23.61
CA MET A 1 6.87 -64.35 24.55
C MET A 1 6.90 -62.83 24.53
N ASN A 2 6.66 -62.22 25.70
CA ASN A 2 6.67 -60.78 26.04
C ASN A 2 5.48 -59.89 25.62
N GLN A 3 4.53 -59.76 26.55
CA GLN A 3 3.64 -58.61 26.74
C GLN A 3 4.35 -57.55 27.61
N ARG A 4 4.18 -56.26 27.34
CA ARG A 4 4.20 -55.20 28.38
C ARG A 4 3.14 -54.14 28.11
N HIS A 5 2.22 -54.14 29.05
CA HIS A 5 1.07 -53.28 29.33
C HIS A 5 1.52 -51.84 29.62
N LEU A 6 0.92 -50.84 28.94
CA LEU A 6 1.01 -49.44 29.35
C LEU A 6 -0.30 -49.06 30.05
N SER A 7 -0.21 -48.87 31.36
CA SER A 7 -1.30 -48.55 32.27
C SER A 7 -1.83 -47.13 32.04
N GLU A 8 -3.14 -46.99 31.86
CA GLU A 8 -3.83 -45.70 31.75
C GLU A 8 -3.64 -44.87 33.04
N ILE A 9 -3.10 -43.65 32.87
CA ILE A 9 -2.98 -42.66 33.95
C ILE A 9 -4.38 -42.27 34.40
N THR A 10 -4.71 -42.55 35.67
CA THR A 10 -6.03 -42.26 36.23
C THR A 10 -6.06 -40.89 36.92
N ARG A 11 -7.23 -40.24 36.90
CA ARG A 11 -7.50 -38.87 37.42
C ARG A 11 -6.99 -38.58 38.85
N ARG A 12 -6.71 -39.62 39.64
CA ARG A 12 -6.22 -39.53 41.01
C ARG A 12 -4.73 -39.16 41.08
N ASP A 13 -3.95 -39.43 40.04
CA ASP A 13 -2.53 -39.05 39.97
C ASP A 13 -2.35 -37.58 39.56
N PHE A 14 -3.28 -37.03 38.78
CA PHE A 14 -3.29 -35.61 38.42
C PHE A 14 -3.55 -34.69 39.63
N LEU A 15 -4.42 -35.11 40.55
CA LEU A 15 -4.74 -34.34 41.75
C LEU A 15 -3.64 -34.39 42.83
N LYS A 16 -2.75 -35.39 42.80
CA LYS A 16 -1.59 -35.46 43.70
C LYS A 16 -0.48 -34.47 43.31
N GLY A 17 -0.41 -34.05 42.05
CA GLY A 17 0.55 -33.04 41.59
C GLY A 17 0.18 -31.59 41.97
N ALA A 18 -1.04 -31.35 42.47
CA ALA A 18 -1.57 -30.01 42.69
C ALA A 18 -1.39 -29.46 44.12
N ALA A 19 -0.75 -30.19 45.04
CA ALA A 19 -0.81 -29.87 46.47
C ALA A 19 0.50 -29.37 47.13
N LEU A 20 1.59 -29.14 46.38
CA LEU A 20 2.87 -28.73 46.98
C LEU A 20 3.64 -27.71 46.12
N VAL A 21 3.12 -26.48 46.01
CA VAL A 21 3.94 -25.27 45.77
C VAL A 21 3.34 -24.13 46.61
N SER A 22 3.51 -24.22 47.92
CA SER A 22 3.48 -23.06 48.81
C SER A 22 4.91 -22.51 48.93
N THR A 23 5.03 -21.18 48.91
CA THR A 23 6.29 -20.41 49.03
C THR A 23 7.06 -20.18 47.72
N GLY A 24 6.42 -19.47 46.80
CA GLY A 24 7.09 -18.83 45.67
C GLY A 24 6.08 -17.95 44.97
N MET A 25 6.02 -16.66 45.32
CA MET A 25 5.16 -15.69 44.65
C MET A 25 5.72 -15.43 43.25
N VAL A 26 5.42 -16.35 42.33
CA VAL A 26 5.67 -16.19 40.91
C VAL A 26 4.67 -15.14 40.42
N PHE A 27 5.14 -13.90 40.33
CA PHE A 27 4.47 -12.89 39.53
C PHE A 27 4.46 -13.39 38.09
N ILE A 28 3.36 -14.04 37.71
CA ILE A 28 3.04 -14.25 36.29
C ILE A 28 2.72 -12.86 35.76
N THR A 29 3.75 -12.16 35.27
CA THR A 29 3.54 -10.98 34.45
C THR A 29 2.79 -11.47 33.21
N GLU A 30 1.52 -11.10 33.10
CA GLU A 30 0.80 -11.21 31.84
C GLU A 30 1.58 -10.40 30.82
N THR A 31 2.43 -11.09 30.06
CA THR A 31 3.08 -10.52 28.89
C THR A 31 1.98 -10.42 27.86
N SER A 32 1.21 -9.33 27.94
CA SER A 32 0.16 -9.01 26.99
C SER A 32 0.80 -9.00 25.61
N PHE A 33 0.53 -10.05 24.83
CA PHE A 33 0.92 -10.11 23.44
C PHE A 33 0.05 -9.08 22.73
N ALA A 34 0.50 -7.82 22.71
CA ALA A 34 -0.15 -6.76 21.97
C ALA A 34 -0.21 -7.23 20.51
N ALA A 35 -1.38 -7.66 20.08
CA ALA A 35 -1.63 -8.05 18.70
C ALA A 35 -1.23 -6.85 17.84
N SER A 36 -0.09 -6.96 17.16
CA SER A 36 0.38 -5.96 16.22
C SER A 36 -0.78 -5.71 15.26
N LYS A 37 -1.44 -4.55 15.37
CA LYS A 37 -2.44 -4.11 14.39
C LYS A 37 -1.75 -4.22 13.04
N ARG A 38 -2.13 -5.21 12.22
CA ARG A 38 -1.63 -5.29 10.85
C ARG A 38 -2.00 -3.96 10.23
N LYS A 39 -1.00 -3.16 9.85
CA LYS A 39 -1.23 -1.93 9.11
C LYS A 39 -1.99 -2.35 7.86
N GLN A 40 -3.27 -2.02 7.82
CA GLN A 40 -4.08 -2.24 6.64
C GLN A 40 -3.44 -1.44 5.50
N LYS A 41 -3.31 -2.05 4.33
CA LYS A 41 -2.80 -1.35 3.15
C LYS A 41 -3.80 -0.23 2.81
N PRO A 42 -3.33 1.00 2.54
CA PRO A 42 -4.23 2.09 2.19
C PRO A 42 -4.88 1.82 0.84
N ASN A 43 -6.09 2.32 0.59
CA ASN A 43 -6.59 2.39 -0.79
C ASN A 43 -5.88 3.54 -1.52
N ILE A 44 -5.55 3.35 -2.80
CA ILE A 44 -4.86 4.35 -3.61
C ILE A 44 -5.82 4.82 -4.69
N LEU A 45 -6.10 6.13 -4.71
CA LEU A 45 -6.85 6.79 -5.77
C LEU A 45 -5.88 7.67 -6.57
N TYR A 46 -5.66 7.32 -7.84
CA TYR A 46 -4.83 8.10 -8.75
C TYR A 46 -5.72 8.96 -9.66
N LEU A 47 -5.79 10.27 -9.36
CA LEU A 47 -6.53 11.25 -10.15
C LEU A 47 -5.58 11.94 -11.13
N MET A 48 -5.90 11.87 -12.42
CA MET A 48 -5.12 12.49 -13.48
C MET A 48 -6.02 13.33 -14.39
N THR A 49 -5.60 14.56 -14.65
CA THR A 49 -6.24 15.48 -15.62
C THR A 49 -5.44 15.53 -16.92
N ASP A 50 -6.11 15.77 -18.05
CA ASP A 50 -5.43 16.02 -19.33
C ASP A 50 -5.24 17.53 -19.56
N GLN A 51 -4.06 17.91 -20.07
CA GLN A 51 -3.66 19.29 -20.39
C GLN A 51 -3.89 20.34 -19.28
N GLN A 52 -3.78 19.96 -18.00
CA GLN A 52 -3.88 20.91 -16.90
C GLN A 52 -2.58 21.72 -16.75
N ARG A 53 -2.70 23.05 -16.77
CA ARG A 53 -1.58 23.94 -16.43
C ARG A 53 -1.28 23.91 -14.93
N GLY A 54 -0.01 24.06 -14.55
CA GLY A 54 0.38 24.09 -13.14
C GLY A 54 -0.17 25.28 -12.35
N ASP A 55 -0.54 26.38 -13.02
CA ASP A 55 -1.01 27.63 -12.41
C ASP A 55 -2.53 27.80 -12.44
N CYS A 56 -3.29 26.78 -12.83
CA CYS A 56 -4.75 26.88 -12.93
C CYS A 56 -5.52 26.45 -11.67
N LEU A 57 -4.83 26.21 -10.55
CA LEU A 57 -5.43 25.81 -9.28
C LEU A 57 -5.43 26.95 -8.27
N GLY A 58 -6.45 27.02 -7.43
CA GLY A 58 -6.53 27.94 -6.29
C GLY A 58 -5.34 27.76 -5.34
N CYS A 59 -4.97 26.50 -5.04
CA CYS A 59 -3.78 26.16 -4.26
C CYS A 59 -2.44 26.56 -4.92
N ALA A 60 -2.42 26.83 -6.23
CA ALA A 60 -1.27 27.37 -6.94
C ALA A 60 -1.26 28.92 -6.99
N GLY A 61 -2.19 29.57 -6.27
CA GLY A 61 -2.29 31.04 -6.18
C GLY A 61 -3.23 31.67 -7.22
N ASN A 62 -3.97 30.87 -7.99
CA ASN A 62 -4.93 31.39 -8.96
C ASN A 62 -6.14 32.01 -8.25
N LYS A 63 -6.45 33.28 -8.55
CA LYS A 63 -7.56 34.02 -7.92
C LYS A 63 -8.87 33.97 -8.70
N VAL A 64 -8.84 33.49 -9.94
CA VAL A 64 -9.99 33.53 -10.86
C VAL A 64 -10.65 32.16 -10.96
N ILE A 65 -9.83 31.10 -11.11
CA ILE A 65 -10.31 29.73 -11.24
C ILE A 65 -10.64 29.19 -9.85
N LYS A 66 -11.84 28.64 -9.70
CA LYS A 66 -12.32 28.08 -8.43
C LYS A 66 -12.17 26.57 -8.43
N THR A 67 -11.28 26.05 -7.58
CA THR A 67 -11.02 24.60 -7.44
C THR A 67 -11.20 24.10 -6.01
N PRO A 68 -12.33 24.40 -5.33
CA PRO A 68 -12.45 24.23 -3.88
C PRO A 68 -12.21 22.79 -3.40
N HIS A 69 -12.56 21.78 -4.20
CA HIS A 69 -12.31 20.38 -3.85
C HIS A 69 -10.84 19.98 -3.97
N LEU A 70 -10.15 20.42 -5.02
CA LEU A 70 -8.70 20.18 -5.16
C LEU A 70 -7.90 20.98 -4.13
N ASP A 71 -8.35 22.20 -3.83
CA ASP A 71 -7.74 23.05 -2.81
C ASP A 71 -7.88 22.42 -1.40
N SER A 72 -9.01 21.76 -1.12
CA SER A 72 -9.19 20.98 0.11
C SER A 72 -8.22 19.81 0.19
N ILE A 73 -8.04 19.05 -0.89
CA ILE A 73 -7.07 17.93 -0.94
C ILE A 73 -5.64 18.46 -0.73
N ALA A 74 -5.31 19.59 -1.37
CA ALA A 74 -4.01 20.24 -1.22
C ALA A 74 -3.72 20.70 0.21
N LYS A 75 -4.75 21.20 0.92
CA LYS A 75 -4.65 21.64 2.32
C LYS A 75 -4.34 20.49 3.28
N ASP A 76 -4.90 19.31 3.04
CA ASP A 76 -4.72 18.13 3.88
C ASP A 76 -3.53 17.25 3.42
N GLY A 77 -2.83 17.66 2.36
CA GLY A 77 -1.78 16.90 1.70
C GLY A 77 -0.47 17.67 1.52
N VAL A 78 0.29 17.25 0.50
CA VAL A 78 1.55 17.89 0.10
C VAL A 78 1.43 18.36 -1.34
N VAL A 79 1.77 19.63 -1.58
CA VAL A 79 1.79 20.23 -2.92
C VAL A 79 3.21 20.31 -3.42
N PHE A 80 3.47 19.71 -4.58
CA PHE A 80 4.74 19.84 -5.29
C PHE A 80 4.66 21.05 -6.22
N SER A 81 5.22 22.19 -5.80
CA SER A 81 5.21 23.43 -6.59
C SER A 81 6.02 23.36 -7.89
N ASN A 82 6.98 22.43 -7.96
CA ASN A 82 7.88 22.22 -9.10
C ASN A 82 7.75 20.80 -9.66
N ALA A 83 6.52 20.36 -9.97
CA ALA A 83 6.25 19.09 -10.63
C ALA A 83 6.26 19.25 -12.16
N TYR A 84 7.16 18.57 -12.85
CA TYR A 84 7.32 18.68 -14.31
C TYR A 84 6.84 17.42 -15.02
N SER A 85 6.15 17.61 -16.16
CA SER A 85 5.91 16.51 -17.09
C SER A 85 7.25 16.06 -17.70
N SER A 86 7.40 14.76 -17.94
CA SER A 86 8.59 14.20 -18.61
C SER A 86 8.75 14.72 -20.04
N THR A 87 7.64 15.10 -20.67
CA THR A 87 7.57 15.62 -22.04
C THR A 87 6.27 16.40 -22.25
N PRO A 88 6.27 17.47 -23.07
CA PRO A 88 5.07 18.27 -23.33
C PRO A 88 4.14 17.63 -24.38
N SER A 89 3.88 16.32 -24.28
CA SER A 89 2.97 15.58 -25.17
C SER A 89 2.21 14.51 -24.40
N CYS A 90 0.91 14.38 -24.65
CA CYS A 90 -0.02 13.61 -23.82
C CYS A 90 0.31 12.11 -23.77
N THR A 91 0.48 11.46 -24.91
CA THR A 91 0.73 10.01 -24.99
C THR A 91 2.11 9.61 -24.45
N PRO A 92 3.21 10.29 -24.83
CA PRO A 92 4.52 10.10 -24.20
C PRO A 92 4.52 10.38 -22.68
N ALA A 93 3.87 11.45 -22.21
CA ALA A 93 3.81 11.77 -20.78
C ALA A 93 3.04 10.70 -19.98
N ARG A 94 1.91 10.20 -20.52
CA ARG A 94 1.16 9.09 -19.92
C ARG A 94 1.99 7.79 -19.90
N SER A 95 2.76 7.53 -20.96
CA SER A 95 3.64 6.35 -21.01
C SER A 95 4.74 6.44 -19.94
N ALA A 96 5.27 7.64 -19.68
CA ALA A 96 6.21 7.87 -18.60
C ALA A 96 5.57 7.65 -17.21
N LEU A 97 4.34 8.13 -16.98
CA LEU A 97 3.61 7.87 -15.73
C LEU A 97 3.29 6.39 -15.54
N LEU A 98 2.93 5.70 -16.61
CA LEU A 98 2.61 4.27 -16.59
C LEU A 98 3.84 3.41 -16.28
N THR A 99 5.01 3.75 -16.82
CA THR A 99 6.21 2.90 -16.75
C THR A 99 7.24 3.37 -15.72
N GLY A 100 7.18 4.63 -15.30
CA GLY A 100 8.24 5.27 -14.51
C GLY A 100 9.50 5.61 -15.30
N LEU A 101 9.47 5.50 -16.64
CA LEU A 101 10.62 5.70 -17.51
C LEU A 101 10.57 7.04 -18.26
N SER A 102 11.70 7.50 -18.78
CA SER A 102 11.74 8.66 -19.68
C SER A 102 11.37 8.26 -21.12
N PRO A 103 10.99 9.21 -21.99
CA PRO A 103 10.64 8.96 -23.40
C PRO A 103 11.63 8.07 -24.15
N TRP A 104 12.92 8.29 -23.91
CA TRP A 104 14.02 7.52 -24.50
C TRP A 104 14.03 6.05 -24.10
N HIS A 105 13.54 5.73 -22.91
CA HIS A 105 13.58 4.37 -22.36
C HIS A 105 12.29 3.59 -22.59
N HIS A 106 11.13 4.25 -22.59
CA HIS A 106 9.87 3.58 -22.97
C HIS A 106 9.58 3.66 -24.48
N GLY A 107 10.34 4.42 -25.26
CA GLY A 107 10.28 4.45 -26.73
C GLY A 107 9.16 5.31 -27.33
N MET A 108 8.30 5.94 -26.51
CA MET A 108 7.30 6.90 -27.02
C MET A 108 7.90 8.30 -27.07
N ILE A 109 8.56 8.62 -28.19
CA ILE A 109 9.25 9.91 -28.40
C ILE A 109 8.32 10.99 -28.98
N GLY A 110 7.20 10.58 -29.59
CA GLY A 110 6.24 11.49 -30.22
C GLY A 110 4.92 10.80 -30.52
N TYR A 111 4.11 11.41 -31.39
CA TYR A 111 2.89 10.76 -31.86
C TYR A 111 3.24 9.60 -32.79
N GLY A 112 2.78 8.42 -32.42
CA GLY A 112 3.04 7.17 -33.12
C GLY A 112 2.20 6.05 -32.53
N ARG A 113 2.48 4.82 -32.96
CA ARG A 113 1.82 3.64 -32.41
C ARG A 113 2.19 3.49 -30.94
N VAL A 114 1.18 3.50 -30.08
CA VAL A 114 1.34 3.17 -28.66
C VAL A 114 1.66 1.69 -28.54
N ALA A 115 2.60 1.33 -27.66
CA ALA A 115 2.88 -0.06 -27.37
C ALA A 115 1.63 -0.74 -26.80
N ASP A 116 1.33 -1.95 -27.26
CA ASP A 116 0.19 -2.71 -26.75
C ASP A 116 0.40 -3.12 -25.28
N LYS A 117 1.67 -3.22 -24.84
CA LYS A 117 2.09 -3.52 -23.46
C LYS A 117 3.54 -3.09 -23.23
N TYR A 118 3.85 -2.60 -22.02
CA TYR A 118 5.23 -2.37 -21.58
C TYR A 118 5.75 -3.53 -20.70
N PRO A 119 7.09 -3.70 -20.58
CA PRO A 119 7.67 -4.75 -19.74
C PRO A 119 7.29 -4.65 -18.27
N PHE A 120 7.14 -3.42 -17.76
CA PHE A 120 6.74 -3.13 -16.39
C PHE A 120 5.87 -1.87 -16.35
N GLU A 121 4.76 -1.95 -15.62
CA GLU A 121 3.77 -0.88 -15.53
C GLU A 121 3.32 -0.68 -14.08
N LEU A 122 2.93 0.55 -13.73
CA LEU A 122 2.47 0.92 -12.39
C LEU A 122 1.29 0.05 -11.90
N PRO A 123 0.24 -0.23 -12.70
CA PRO A 123 -0.82 -1.14 -12.30
C PRO A 123 -0.27 -2.54 -12.00
N GLN A 124 0.65 -3.06 -12.81
CA GLN A 124 1.28 -4.36 -12.55
C GLN A 124 2.04 -4.37 -11.22
N ALA A 125 2.78 -3.30 -10.92
CA ALA A 125 3.49 -3.14 -9.64
C ALA A 125 2.53 -3.20 -8.44
N LEU A 126 1.40 -2.49 -8.53
CA LEU A 126 0.36 -2.48 -7.50
C LEU A 126 -0.33 -3.85 -7.38
N GLY A 127 -0.65 -4.49 -8.50
CA GLY A 127 -1.23 -5.84 -8.53
C GLY A 127 -0.32 -6.88 -7.86
N ASN A 128 0.98 -6.85 -8.17
CA ASN A 128 1.98 -7.70 -7.53
C ASN A 128 2.10 -7.43 -6.01
N ALA A 129 1.84 -6.19 -5.58
CA ALA A 129 1.76 -5.83 -4.17
C ALA A 129 0.41 -6.23 -3.52
N GLY A 130 -0.49 -6.90 -4.23
CA GLY A 130 -1.77 -7.42 -3.74
C GLY A 130 -2.89 -6.39 -3.71
N TYR A 131 -2.84 -5.35 -4.56
CA TYR A 131 -3.93 -4.40 -4.73
C TYR A 131 -4.92 -4.89 -5.79
N TYR A 132 -6.20 -4.64 -5.56
CA TYR A 132 -7.21 -4.70 -6.62
C TYR A 132 -7.09 -3.45 -7.49
N LEU A 133 -7.18 -3.63 -8.81
CA LEU A 133 -6.95 -2.57 -9.79
C LEU A 133 -8.25 -2.30 -10.55
N PHE A 134 -8.57 -1.03 -10.70
CA PHE A 134 -9.68 -0.56 -11.51
C PHE A 134 -9.35 0.82 -12.07
N GLY A 135 -9.63 1.04 -13.34
CA GLY A 135 -9.37 2.30 -14.03
C GLY A 135 -10.57 2.74 -14.85
N ILE A 136 -10.83 4.05 -14.85
CA ILE A 136 -11.83 4.70 -15.69
C ILE A 136 -11.14 5.90 -16.35
N GLY A 137 -11.24 6.01 -17.66
CA GLY A 137 -10.66 7.10 -18.45
C GLY A 137 -10.49 6.73 -19.90
#